data_AF-A0A8B8CCY7-F1
#
_entry.id   AF-A0A8B8CCY7-F1
#
_cell.length_a   1.000
_cell.length_b   1.000
_cell.length_c   1.000
_cell.angle_alpha   90.00
_cell.angle_beta   90.00
_cell.angle_gamma   90.00
#
_symmetry.space_group_name_H-M   'P 1'
#
loop_
_entity.id
_entity.type
_entity.pdbx_description
1 polymer ?
#
loop_
_entity_poly.entity_id
_entity_poly.type
_entity_poly.pdbx_seq_one_letter_code
_entity_poly.pdbx_strand_id
1 'polypeptide(L)'
;MSRGKLDHSRSVNIPPLPKTKDQLKEKNRKLRKELDTLRRQYKDNVYSVIERLKGEYDETKHDLTPSYEKLKHLIKEATSEEVLEGCRVPEHKHSVQNKGIDRSFNHNSTSCMEVHLRDAVAARYDQRKGTAGLLQSCREFSGRGDNHAVQQRRREVTDMHKAEIADENEELKHHIQCYDSKFLRAHNRLSKLQQEYAASKQYLPPKRYRLLKEMIETVVEDSKLKPD
;
A
#
# COMPACT_ATOMS: atom_id res chain seq x y z
N MET A 1 11.40 -65.34 -14.12
CA MET A 1 10.16 -65.02 -13.38
C MET A 1 10.42 -63.79 -12.52
N SER A 2 10.04 -62.61 -13.00
CA SER A 2 10.27 -61.33 -12.31
C SER A 2 9.11 -61.00 -11.39
N ARG A 3 9.40 -60.75 -10.10
CA ARG A 3 8.43 -60.29 -9.10
C ARG A 3 8.20 -58.79 -9.29
N GLY A 4 7.00 -58.40 -9.70
CA GLY A 4 6.55 -57.02 -9.73
C GLY A 4 6.38 -56.48 -8.30
N LYS A 5 7.09 -55.41 -7.96
CA LYS A 5 6.84 -54.60 -6.77
C LYS A 5 5.72 -53.62 -7.10
N LEU A 6 4.59 -53.72 -6.40
CA LEU A 6 3.52 -52.74 -6.43
C LEU A 6 3.90 -51.57 -5.50
N ASP A 7 4.26 -50.44 -6.10
CA ASP A 7 4.46 -49.17 -5.41
C ASP A 7 3.09 -48.60 -5.00
N HIS A 8 2.70 -48.78 -3.72
CA HIS A 8 1.54 -48.11 -3.13
C HIS A 8 2.01 -46.95 -2.25
N SER A 9 2.44 -45.88 -2.90
CA SER A 9 2.66 -44.57 -2.25
C SER A 9 1.75 -43.52 -2.91
N ARG A 10 0.43 -43.77 -2.93
CA ARG A 10 -0.53 -42.69 -3.17
C ARG A 10 -0.55 -41.80 -1.93
N SER A 11 0.21 -40.72 -1.97
CA SER A 11 0.00 -39.57 -1.07
C SER A 11 -1.46 -39.16 -1.20
N VAL A 12 -2.27 -39.50 -0.20
CA VAL A 12 -3.64 -39.05 -0.10
C VAL A 12 -3.55 -37.56 0.13
N ASN A 13 -3.90 -36.79 -0.89
CA ASN A 13 -4.01 -35.35 -0.82
C ASN A 13 -5.23 -35.03 0.05
N ILE A 14 -5.07 -35.10 1.37
CA ILE A 14 -6.13 -34.81 2.34
C ILE A 14 -6.45 -33.32 2.20
N PRO A 15 -7.68 -32.94 1.79
CA PRO A 15 -8.07 -31.55 1.74
C PRO A 15 -7.88 -30.95 3.14
N PRO A 16 -7.32 -29.73 3.26
CA PRO A 16 -7.15 -29.10 4.56
C PRO A 16 -8.51 -29.06 5.28
N LEU A 17 -8.53 -29.58 6.51
CA LEU A 17 -9.74 -29.63 7.34
C LEU A 17 -10.44 -28.26 7.34
N PRO A 18 -11.79 -28.21 7.23
CA PRO A 18 -12.52 -26.97 7.21
C PRO A 18 -12.24 -26.20 8.51
N LYS A 19 -11.56 -25.04 8.42
CA LYS A 19 -11.17 -24.21 9.56
C LYS A 19 -12.31 -24.07 10.55
N THR A 20 -12.09 -24.27 11.84
CA THR A 20 -13.15 -24.11 12.85
C THR A 20 -13.56 -22.63 12.96
N LYS A 21 -14.76 -22.35 13.47
CA LYS A 21 -15.22 -20.96 13.70
C LYS A 21 -14.21 -20.19 14.58
N ASP A 22 -13.66 -20.85 15.58
CA ASP A 22 -12.68 -20.26 16.51
C ASP A 22 -11.34 -19.96 15.83
N GLN A 23 -10.88 -20.83 14.92
CA GLN A 23 -9.69 -20.55 14.11
C GLN A 23 -9.89 -19.32 13.20
N LEU A 24 -11.10 -19.15 12.65
CA LEU A 24 -11.43 -17.98 11.83
C LEU A 24 -11.52 -16.71 12.67
N LYS A 25 -12.09 -16.77 13.88
CA LYS A 25 -12.11 -15.67 14.85
C LYS A 25 -10.70 -15.24 15.26
N GLU A 26 -9.83 -16.20 15.58
CA GLU A 26 -8.46 -15.91 15.99
C GLU A 26 -7.64 -15.32 14.83
N LYS A 27 -7.82 -15.82 13.61
CA LYS A 27 -7.23 -15.21 12.41
C LYS A 27 -7.71 -13.77 12.21
N ASN A 28 -9.00 -13.52 12.37
CA ASN A 28 -9.59 -12.18 12.23
C ASN A 28 -9.01 -11.22 13.26
N ARG A 29 -8.91 -11.64 14.52
CA ARG A 29 -8.26 -10.86 15.59
C ARG A 29 -6.81 -10.51 15.24
N LYS A 30 -6.03 -11.44 14.70
CA LYS A 30 -4.64 -11.20 14.27
C LYS A 30 -4.58 -10.20 13.10
N LEU A 31 -5.41 -10.38 12.09
CA LEU A 31 -5.46 -9.51 10.92
C LEU A 31 -5.88 -8.08 11.28
N ARG A 32 -6.88 -7.92 12.16
CA ARG A 32 -7.28 -6.59 12.66
C ARG A 32 -6.13 -5.90 13.38
N LYS A 33 -5.38 -6.61 14.24
CA LYS A 33 -4.19 -6.08 14.90
C LYS A 33 -3.10 -5.68 13.90
N GLU A 34 -2.82 -6.52 12.91
CA GLU A 34 -1.84 -6.25 11.85
C GLU A 34 -2.22 -5.00 11.04
N LEU A 35 -3.47 -4.89 10.63
CA LEU A 35 -3.99 -3.73 9.91
C LEU A 35 -3.91 -2.44 10.75
N ASP A 36 -4.28 -2.50 12.04
CA ASP A 36 -4.18 -1.37 12.95
C ASP A 36 -2.71 -0.94 13.16
N THR A 37 -1.77 -1.88 13.22
CA THR A 37 -0.34 -1.58 13.29
C THR A 37 0.16 -0.90 12.01
N LEU A 38 -0.15 -1.44 10.84
CA LEU A 38 0.25 -0.86 9.55
C LEU A 38 -0.34 0.53 9.35
N ARG A 39 -1.60 0.74 9.77
CA ARG A 39 -2.26 2.04 9.78
C ARG A 39 -1.48 3.08 10.57
N ARG A 40 -1.09 2.73 11.80
CA ARG A 40 -0.30 3.63 12.67
C ARG A 40 1.06 3.91 12.06
N GLN A 41 1.79 2.87 11.65
CA GLN A 41 3.10 3.04 11.01
C GLN A 41 3.03 3.92 9.76
N TYR A 42 2.01 3.74 8.91
CA TYR A 42 1.83 4.57 7.72
C TYR A 42 1.55 6.02 8.10
N LYS A 43 0.67 6.24 9.08
CA LYS A 43 0.37 7.60 9.56
C LYS A 43 1.61 8.28 10.14
N ASP A 44 2.34 7.57 10.98
CA ASP A 44 3.45 8.12 11.76
C ASP A 44 4.71 8.31 10.90
N ASN A 45 5.04 7.36 10.04
CA ASN A 45 6.29 7.39 9.26
C ASN A 45 6.13 8.07 7.90
N VAL A 46 4.97 7.93 7.26
CA VAL A 46 4.76 8.43 5.89
C VAL A 46 3.92 9.70 5.93
N TYR A 47 2.68 9.61 6.42
CA TYR A 47 1.74 10.70 6.25
C TYR A 47 2.13 11.94 7.05
N SER A 48 2.68 11.78 8.25
CA SER A 48 3.17 12.90 9.06
C SER A 48 4.24 13.73 8.33
N VAL A 49 5.09 13.08 7.53
CA VAL A 49 6.13 13.73 6.73
C VAL A 49 5.50 14.49 5.56
N ILE A 50 4.57 13.86 4.84
CA ILE A 50 3.86 14.49 3.72
C ILE A 50 3.03 15.69 4.21
N GLU A 51 2.38 15.55 5.36
CA GLU A 51 1.58 16.61 5.99
C GLU A 51 2.46 17.77 6.45
N ARG A 52 3.62 17.48 7.08
CA ARG A 52 4.60 18.51 7.46
C ARG A 52 5.16 19.23 6.23
N LEU A 53 5.59 18.48 5.21
CA LEU A 53 6.07 19.06 3.96
C LEU A 53 5.03 19.98 3.34
N LYS A 54 3.76 19.55 3.33
CA LYS A 54 2.66 20.37 2.82
C LYS A 54 2.44 21.62 3.67
N GLY A 55 2.38 21.49 4.99
CA GLY A 55 2.18 22.61 5.91
C GLY A 55 3.25 23.68 5.74
N GLU A 56 4.52 23.28 5.81
CA GLU A 56 5.63 24.23 5.62
C GLU A 56 5.69 24.79 4.20
N TYR A 57 5.34 24.00 3.18
CA TYR A 57 5.28 24.51 1.81
C TYR A 57 4.15 25.53 1.63
N ASP A 58 2.96 25.27 2.19
CA ASP A 58 1.84 26.21 2.13
C ASP A 58 2.16 27.51 2.89
N GLU A 59 2.87 27.44 4.02
CA GLU A 59 3.38 28.63 4.72
C GLU A 59 4.28 29.49 3.81
N THR A 60 5.15 28.86 3.01
CA THR A 60 6.01 29.60 2.08
C THR A 60 5.26 30.29 0.95
N LYS A 61 4.02 29.90 0.64
CA LYS A 61 3.22 30.58 -0.39
C LYS A 61 2.75 31.97 0.02
N HIS A 62 2.78 32.29 1.31
CA HIS A 62 2.50 33.64 1.80
C HIS A 62 3.65 34.61 1.52
N ASP A 63 4.86 34.09 1.27
CA ASP A 63 5.95 34.86 0.69
C ASP A 63 5.76 34.92 -0.84
N LEU A 64 5.84 36.11 -1.44
CA LEU A 64 5.77 36.28 -2.91
C LEU A 64 6.82 35.43 -3.64
N THR A 65 7.94 35.14 -2.97
CA THR A 65 8.96 34.19 -3.40
C THR A 65 9.49 33.43 -2.19
N PRO A 66 9.05 32.19 -1.91
CA PRO A 66 9.74 31.28 -1.01
C PRO A 66 11.24 31.39 -1.21
N SER A 67 12.01 31.54 -0.12
CA SER A 67 13.47 31.51 -0.27
C SER A 67 13.87 30.17 -0.89
N TYR A 68 14.67 30.23 -1.95
CA TYR A 68 15.24 29.05 -2.60
C TYR A 68 15.88 28.07 -1.59
N GLU A 69 16.52 28.62 -0.54
CA GLU A 69 17.09 27.81 0.53
C GLU A 69 16.02 27.08 1.34
N LYS A 70 14.86 27.69 1.60
CA LYS A 70 13.75 27.05 2.30
C LYS A 70 13.21 25.86 1.50
N LEU A 71 12.95 26.01 0.19
CA LEU A 71 12.51 24.89 -0.66
C LEU A 71 13.53 23.74 -0.66
N LYS A 72 14.82 24.08 -0.70
CA LYS A 72 15.91 23.11 -0.61
C LYS A 72 15.93 22.39 0.74
N HIS A 73 15.71 23.10 1.84
CA HIS A 73 15.62 22.51 3.17
C HIS A 73 14.44 21.54 3.28
N LEU A 74 13.25 21.94 2.80
CA LEU A 74 12.05 21.10 2.78
C LEU A 74 12.29 19.76 2.07
N ILE A 75 12.90 19.80 0.88
CA ILE A 75 13.20 18.58 0.15
C ILE A 75 14.17 17.69 0.93
N LYS A 76 15.25 18.26 1.47
CA LYS A 76 16.25 17.49 2.21
C LYS A 76 15.68 16.81 3.45
N GLU A 77 14.82 17.50 4.19
CA GLU A 77 14.17 16.94 5.38
C GLU A 77 13.16 15.86 4.99
N ALA A 78 12.32 16.11 3.98
CA ALA A 78 11.34 15.14 3.50
C ALA A 78 11.95 13.93 2.78
N THR A 79 13.23 14.00 2.38
CA THR A 79 13.95 12.89 1.74
C THR A 79 15.21 12.49 2.51
N SER A 80 15.19 12.66 3.84
CA SER A 80 16.27 12.15 4.70
C SER A 80 16.32 10.62 4.63
N GLU A 81 17.49 10.04 4.93
CA GLU A 81 17.63 8.58 4.95
C GLU A 81 16.68 7.92 5.95
N GLU A 82 16.48 8.54 7.12
CA GLU A 82 15.53 8.10 8.13
C GLU A 82 14.09 8.06 7.59
N VAL A 83 13.67 9.11 6.87
CA VAL A 83 12.33 9.18 6.27
C VAL A 83 12.15 8.12 5.19
N LEU A 84 13.13 7.97 4.31
CA LEU A 84 13.07 6.97 3.24
C LEU A 84 13.02 5.54 3.82
N GLU A 85 13.79 5.26 4.88
CA GLU A 85 13.72 3.98 5.58
C GLU A 85 12.34 3.76 6.23
N GLY A 86 11.79 4.80 6.88
CA GLY A 86 10.44 4.76 7.45
C GLY A 86 9.31 4.56 6.44
N CYS A 87 9.55 4.91 5.17
CA CYS A 87 8.61 4.71 4.07
C CYS A 87 8.68 3.31 3.44
N ARG A 88 9.67 2.48 3.80
CA ARG A 88 9.73 1.10 3.30
C ARG A 88 8.53 0.30 3.78
N VAL A 89 8.13 -0.66 2.96
CA VAL A 89 7.08 -1.61 3.30
C VAL A 89 7.53 -2.41 4.53
N PRO A 90 6.81 -2.35 5.66
CA PRO A 90 7.17 -3.12 6.85
C PRO A 90 7.08 -4.63 6.56
N GLU A 91 7.94 -5.42 7.18
CA GLU A 91 7.83 -6.88 7.08
C GLU A 91 6.57 -7.38 7.81
N HIS A 92 5.65 -8.01 7.09
CA HIS A 92 4.50 -8.68 7.71
C HIS A 92 4.03 -9.90 6.91
N LYS A 93 3.31 -10.81 7.59
CA LYS A 93 2.99 -12.15 7.08
C LYS A 93 2.19 -12.16 5.78
N HIS A 94 1.42 -11.11 5.53
CA HIS A 94 0.53 -11.01 4.38
C HIS A 94 1.07 -10.08 3.29
N SER A 95 2.30 -9.58 3.44
CA SER A 95 2.91 -8.66 2.50
C SER A 95 3.07 -9.33 1.14
N VAL A 96 2.76 -8.58 0.08
CA VAL A 96 2.91 -9.09 -1.29
C VAL A 96 4.38 -9.27 -1.66
N GLN A 97 5.31 -8.58 -0.98
CA GLN A 97 6.75 -8.73 -1.18
C GLN A 97 7.29 -10.10 -0.73
N ASN A 98 6.61 -10.75 0.23
CA ASN A 98 7.03 -12.05 0.76
C ASN A 98 6.73 -13.24 -0.18
N LYS A 99 5.93 -13.03 -1.23
CA LYS A 99 5.70 -14.04 -2.27
C LYS A 99 6.73 -13.88 -3.37
N GLY A 100 7.96 -14.32 -3.11
CA GLY A 100 9.03 -14.56 -4.11
C GLY A 100 8.90 -13.75 -5.39
N ILE A 101 9.09 -12.43 -5.30
CA ILE A 101 9.18 -11.59 -6.49
C ILE A 101 10.59 -11.82 -7.05
N ASP A 102 10.62 -12.44 -8.22
CA ASP A 102 11.81 -12.66 -9.04
C ASP A 102 12.63 -11.38 -9.13
N ARG A 103 13.96 -11.47 -8.95
CA ARG A 103 14.88 -10.32 -8.87
C ARG A 103 15.06 -9.58 -10.22
N SER A 104 14.16 -9.76 -11.18
CA SER A 104 14.23 -9.20 -12.54
C SER A 104 13.39 -7.92 -12.74
N PHE A 105 12.67 -7.44 -11.74
CA PHE A 105 11.83 -6.25 -11.90
C PHE A 105 12.64 -4.96 -11.74
N ASN A 106 13.01 -4.40 -12.89
CA ASN A 106 13.62 -3.08 -13.02
C ASN A 106 12.77 -2.03 -12.25
N HIS A 107 13.36 -1.40 -11.23
CA HIS A 107 12.73 -0.52 -10.23
C HIS A 107 12.08 0.77 -10.79
N ASN A 108 12.04 0.95 -12.11
CA ASN A 108 11.69 2.22 -12.75
C ASN A 108 10.28 2.27 -13.37
N SER A 109 9.47 1.21 -13.27
CA SER A 109 8.13 1.18 -13.87
C SER A 109 7.00 0.95 -12.85
N THR A 110 6.54 2.04 -12.25
CA THR A 110 5.39 2.11 -11.32
C THR A 110 4.12 1.51 -11.92
N SER A 111 3.94 1.68 -13.24
CA SER A 111 2.79 1.16 -13.98
C SER A 111 2.78 -0.37 -13.96
N CYS A 112 3.92 -1.03 -14.19
CA CYS A 112 3.98 -2.49 -14.30
C CYS A 112 3.69 -3.19 -12.97
N MET A 113 4.20 -2.66 -11.85
CA MET A 113 3.98 -3.27 -10.53
C MET A 113 2.59 -2.93 -9.96
N GLU A 114 2.07 -1.71 -10.16
CA GLU A 114 0.67 -1.40 -9.86
C GLU A 114 -0.28 -2.24 -10.73
N VAL A 115 0.03 -2.47 -12.01
CA VAL A 115 -0.77 -3.30 -12.92
C VAL A 115 -0.72 -4.77 -12.51
N HIS A 116 0.44 -5.33 -12.16
CA HIS A 116 0.50 -6.73 -11.69
C HIS A 116 -0.12 -6.94 -10.32
N LEU A 117 -0.06 -5.94 -9.42
CA LEU A 117 -0.84 -5.94 -8.17
C LEU A 117 -2.34 -5.81 -8.47
N ARG A 118 -2.74 -4.92 -9.39
CA ARG A 118 -4.13 -4.78 -9.87
C ARG A 118 -4.63 -6.07 -10.51
N ASP A 119 -3.83 -6.75 -11.32
CA ASP A 119 -4.18 -8.00 -12.02
C ASP A 119 -4.25 -9.17 -11.04
N ALA A 120 -3.33 -9.26 -10.07
CA ALA A 120 -3.38 -10.28 -9.01
C ALA A 120 -4.56 -10.08 -8.05
N VAL A 121 -5.03 -8.83 -7.89
CA VAL A 121 -6.22 -8.47 -7.12
C VAL A 121 -7.50 -8.69 -7.94
N ALA A 122 -7.52 -8.28 -9.22
CA ALA A 122 -8.65 -8.40 -10.15
C ALA A 122 -8.94 -9.85 -10.55
N ALA A 123 -7.91 -10.67 -10.80
CA ALA A 123 -8.06 -12.09 -11.12
C ALA A 123 -8.72 -12.90 -9.98
N ARG A 124 -8.72 -12.39 -8.74
CA ARG A 124 -9.46 -13.00 -7.61
C ARG A 124 -10.92 -12.55 -7.52
N TYR A 125 -11.27 -11.46 -8.19
CA TYR A 125 -12.61 -10.86 -8.18
C TYR A 125 -13.51 -11.47 -9.27
N ASP A 126 -12.94 -11.83 -10.43
CA ASP A 126 -13.72 -12.35 -11.58
C ASP A 126 -14.39 -13.70 -11.34
N GLN A 127 -13.89 -14.50 -10.38
CA GLN A 127 -14.49 -15.78 -10.02
C GLN A 127 -15.70 -15.66 -9.07
N ARG A 128 -16.00 -14.47 -8.53
CA ARG A 128 -17.06 -14.30 -7.53
C ARG A 128 -17.76 -12.95 -7.69
N LYS A 129 -18.82 -12.86 -8.49
CA LYS A 129 -20.11 -12.25 -8.10
C LYS A 129 -21.14 -12.17 -9.24
N GLY A 130 -22.41 -12.40 -8.87
CA GLY A 130 -23.58 -11.98 -9.63
C GLY A 130 -23.83 -10.46 -9.57
N THR A 131 -24.92 -10.05 -10.19
CA THR A 131 -25.28 -8.71 -10.70
C THR A 131 -25.23 -7.54 -9.71
N ALA A 132 -25.20 -7.77 -8.39
CA ALA A 132 -25.06 -6.69 -7.39
C ALA A 132 -23.64 -6.11 -7.27
N GLY A 133 -22.60 -6.82 -7.77
CA GLY A 133 -21.20 -6.37 -7.66
C GLY A 133 -20.78 -5.32 -8.70
N LEU A 134 -21.49 -5.20 -9.81
CA LEU A 134 -21.07 -4.36 -10.94
C LEU A 134 -21.17 -2.85 -10.60
N LEU A 135 -22.23 -2.46 -9.89
CA LEU A 135 -22.46 -1.07 -9.46
C LEU A 135 -21.43 -0.59 -8.42
N GLN A 136 -20.87 -1.51 -7.64
CA GLN A 136 -19.84 -1.22 -6.66
C GLN A 136 -18.46 -1.09 -7.31
N SER A 137 -18.15 -1.96 -8.30
CA SER A 137 -16.91 -1.92 -9.08
C SER A 137 -16.74 -0.59 -9.83
N CYS A 138 -17.80 -0.06 -10.46
CA CYS A 138 -17.73 1.24 -11.14
C CYS A 138 -17.54 2.43 -10.18
N ARG A 139 -17.99 2.28 -8.93
CA ARG A 139 -17.90 3.35 -7.92
C ARG A 139 -16.52 3.40 -7.26
N GLU A 140 -15.92 2.23 -7.02
CA GLU A 140 -14.55 2.05 -6.53
C GLU A 140 -13.51 2.46 -7.60
N PHE A 141 -13.84 2.31 -8.89
CA PHE A 141 -12.98 2.74 -10.01
C PHE A 141 -12.85 4.27 -10.16
N SER A 142 -13.79 5.04 -9.60
CA SER A 142 -13.86 6.51 -9.75
C SER A 142 -13.10 7.32 -8.68
N GLY A 143 -12.39 6.65 -7.76
CA GLY A 143 -11.67 7.34 -6.68
C GLY A 143 -12.58 8.06 -5.67
N ARG A 144 -13.88 7.75 -5.65
CA ARG A 144 -14.88 8.27 -4.69
C ARG A 144 -15.40 7.20 -3.72
N GLY A 145 -14.79 6.01 -3.70
CA GLY A 145 -15.29 4.83 -2.99
C GLY A 145 -14.77 4.60 -1.56
N ASP A 146 -13.71 5.30 -1.13
CA ASP A 146 -12.99 4.92 0.10
C ASP A 146 -13.75 5.21 1.41
N ASN A 147 -14.87 5.93 1.36
CA ASN A 147 -15.41 6.60 2.55
C ASN A 147 -16.51 5.86 3.34
N HIS A 148 -16.90 4.62 3.01
CA HIS A 148 -18.03 3.99 3.74
C HIS A 148 -17.95 2.50 4.07
N ALA A 149 -17.05 1.70 3.46
CA ALA A 149 -16.99 0.27 3.76
C ALA A 149 -16.35 -0.02 5.14
N VAL A 150 -15.34 0.76 5.52
CA VAL A 150 -14.53 0.51 6.74
C VAL A 150 -15.20 1.01 8.03
N GLN A 151 -16.16 1.94 7.93
CA GLN A 151 -16.99 2.37 9.07
C GLN A 151 -18.25 1.52 9.27
N GLN A 152 -18.34 0.32 8.66
CA GLN A 152 -19.35 -0.64 9.09
C GLN A 152 -19.06 -1.01 10.54
N ARG A 153 -19.96 -0.55 11.42
CA ARG A 153 -20.14 -0.95 12.82
C ARG A 153 -19.38 -2.23 13.11
N ARG A 154 -18.31 -2.16 13.91
CA ARG A 154 -17.54 -3.30 14.41
C ARG A 154 -18.52 -4.29 15.06
N ARG A 155 -19.14 -5.15 14.28
CA ARG A 155 -19.91 -6.29 14.79
C ARG A 155 -18.89 -7.14 15.51
N GLU A 156 -19.22 -7.53 16.73
CA GLU A 156 -18.35 -8.41 17.47
C GLU A 156 -18.28 -9.73 16.68
N VAL A 157 -17.06 -10.16 16.34
CA VAL A 157 -16.80 -11.37 15.54
C VAL A 157 -17.39 -12.62 16.24
N THR A 158 -17.69 -12.51 17.53
CA THR A 158 -18.42 -13.47 18.36
C THR A 158 -19.75 -13.89 17.74
N ASP A 159 -20.50 -12.93 17.20
CA ASP A 159 -21.89 -13.09 16.73
C ASP A 159 -21.99 -13.41 15.23
N MET A 160 -20.90 -13.21 14.48
CA MET A 160 -20.86 -13.44 13.04
C MET A 160 -20.94 -14.94 12.68
N HIS A 161 -21.52 -15.26 11.53
CA HIS A 161 -21.51 -16.60 10.96
C HIS A 161 -20.12 -16.96 10.44
N LYS A 162 -19.85 -18.26 10.36
CA LYS A 162 -18.54 -18.78 9.91
C LYS A 162 -18.14 -18.25 8.53
N ALA A 163 -19.09 -18.14 7.60
CA ALA A 163 -18.86 -17.60 6.27
C ALA A 163 -18.52 -16.11 6.31
N GLU A 164 -19.27 -15.31 7.07
CA GLU A 164 -19.04 -13.87 7.23
C GLU A 164 -17.65 -13.59 7.81
N ILE A 165 -17.20 -14.37 8.80
CA ILE A 165 -15.85 -14.22 9.39
C ILE A 165 -14.77 -14.59 8.35
N ALA A 166 -15.05 -15.56 7.46
CA ALA A 166 -14.12 -15.93 6.40
C ALA A 166 -14.00 -14.82 5.35
N ASP A 167 -15.12 -14.21 4.97
CA ASP A 167 -15.15 -13.10 4.02
C ASP A 167 -14.43 -11.86 4.58
N GLU A 168 -14.73 -11.47 5.83
CA GLU A 168 -14.04 -10.36 6.50
C GLU A 168 -12.53 -10.62 6.64
N ASN A 169 -12.13 -11.87 6.89
CA ASN A 169 -10.70 -12.22 6.92
C ASN A 169 -10.00 -12.00 5.58
N GLU A 170 -10.67 -12.21 4.45
CA GLU A 170 -10.09 -11.95 3.14
C GLU A 170 -10.11 -10.46 2.79
N GLU A 171 -11.12 -9.72 3.24
CA GLU A 171 -11.17 -8.26 3.15
C GLU A 171 -10.06 -7.58 3.98
N LEU A 172 -9.85 -8.02 5.22
CA LEU A 172 -8.76 -7.50 6.07
C LEU A 172 -7.37 -7.76 5.45
N LYS A 173 -7.16 -8.93 4.85
CA LYS A 173 -5.92 -9.22 4.10
C LYS A 173 -5.76 -8.30 2.90
N HIS A 174 -6.85 -8.04 2.18
CA HIS A 174 -6.82 -7.12 1.05
C HIS A 174 -6.41 -5.73 1.50
N HIS A 175 -7.00 -5.20 2.58
CA HIS A 175 -6.60 -3.91 3.15
C HIS A 175 -5.13 -3.87 3.57
N ILE A 176 -4.64 -4.93 4.22
CA ILE A 176 -3.22 -5.06 4.57
C ILE A 176 -2.33 -4.96 3.31
N GLN A 177 -2.71 -5.63 2.21
CA GLN A 177 -1.98 -5.55 0.93
C GLN A 177 -2.10 -4.18 0.24
N CYS A 178 -3.22 -3.47 0.43
CA CYS A 178 -3.33 -2.08 -0.01
C CYS A 178 -2.31 -1.18 0.69
N TYR A 179 -2.03 -1.43 1.99
CA TYR A 179 -1.01 -0.66 2.72
C TYR A 179 0.40 -0.89 2.16
N ASP A 180 0.78 -2.11 1.74
CA ASP A 180 2.04 -2.35 1.01
C ASP A 180 2.19 -1.38 -0.17
N SER A 181 1.11 -1.24 -0.94
CA SER A 181 1.07 -0.39 -2.13
C SER A 181 1.19 1.09 -1.77
N LYS A 182 0.57 1.53 -0.66
CA LYS A 182 0.69 2.90 -0.15
C LYS A 182 2.12 3.22 0.31
N PHE A 183 2.74 2.35 1.10
CA PHE A 183 4.14 2.50 1.52
C PHE A 183 5.09 2.56 0.31
N LEU A 184 4.96 1.60 -0.62
CA LEU A 184 5.79 1.56 -1.82
C LEU A 184 5.65 2.83 -2.67
N ARG A 185 4.42 3.33 -2.84
CA ARG A 185 4.15 4.57 -3.56
C ARG A 185 4.86 5.75 -2.89
N ALA A 186 4.73 5.88 -1.58
CA ALA A 186 5.35 6.96 -0.82
C ALA A 186 6.87 6.91 -0.92
N HIS A 187 7.46 5.74 -0.68
CA HIS A 187 8.90 5.51 -0.81
C HIS A 187 9.41 5.93 -2.19
N ASN A 188 8.74 5.48 -3.26
CA ASN A 188 9.13 5.81 -4.63
C ASN A 188 8.99 7.31 -4.93
N ARG A 189 7.94 7.95 -4.39
CA ARG A 189 7.70 9.38 -4.59
C ARG A 189 8.77 10.24 -3.94
N LEU A 190 9.14 9.92 -2.70
CA LEU A 190 10.20 10.62 -1.98
C LEU A 190 11.60 10.28 -2.52
N SER A 191 11.84 9.03 -2.95
CA SER A 191 13.09 8.66 -3.63
C SER A 191 13.26 9.43 -4.94
N LYS A 192 12.18 9.54 -5.72
CA LYS A 192 12.19 10.32 -6.96
C LYS A 192 12.43 11.82 -6.69
N LEU A 193 11.78 12.38 -5.67
CA LEU A 193 12.02 13.75 -5.22
C LEU A 193 13.51 13.98 -4.89
N GLN A 194 14.14 13.04 -4.19
CA GLN A 194 15.56 13.09 -3.84
C GLN A 194 16.46 13.08 -5.09
N GLN A 195 16.17 12.19 -6.04
CA GLN A 195 16.91 12.04 -7.30
C GLN A 195 16.76 13.29 -8.19
N GLU A 196 15.54 13.79 -8.37
CA GLU A 196 15.27 15.00 -9.16
C GLU A 196 15.91 16.24 -8.53
N TYR A 197 15.91 16.34 -7.19
CA TYR A 197 16.65 17.38 -6.49
C TYR A 197 18.15 17.32 -6.76
N ALA A 198 18.75 16.13 -6.74
CA ALA A 198 20.16 15.94 -7.07
C ALA A 198 20.45 16.34 -8.54
N ALA A 199 19.61 15.89 -9.48
CA ALA A 199 19.71 16.23 -10.89
C ALA A 199 19.49 17.72 -11.17
N SER A 200 18.68 18.41 -10.34
CA SER A 200 18.41 19.85 -10.50
C SER A 200 19.65 20.73 -10.30
N LYS A 201 20.68 20.22 -9.62
CA LYS A 201 21.91 20.95 -9.28
C LYS A 201 22.68 21.46 -10.50
N GLN A 202 22.46 20.86 -11.68
CA GLN A 202 23.08 21.30 -12.94
C GLN A 202 22.50 22.62 -13.48
N TYR A 203 21.32 23.04 -13.02
CA TYR A 203 20.64 24.22 -13.52
C TYR A 203 20.96 25.48 -12.70
N LEU A 204 20.93 26.63 -13.38
CA LEU A 204 21.06 27.94 -12.74
C LEU A 204 19.91 28.23 -11.76
N PRO A 205 20.13 29.07 -10.73
CA PRO A 205 19.17 29.29 -9.64
C PRO A 205 17.74 29.61 -10.08
N PRO A 206 17.46 30.48 -11.08
CA PRO A 206 16.08 30.80 -11.47
C PRO A 206 15.31 29.60 -12.01
N LYS A 207 15.95 28.78 -12.85
CA LYS A 207 15.34 27.55 -13.39
C LYS A 207 15.22 26.50 -12.31
N ARG A 208 16.27 26.35 -11.49
CA ARG A 208 16.31 25.37 -10.41
C ARG A 208 15.20 25.64 -9.39
N TYR A 209 14.98 26.90 -9.01
CA TYR A 209 13.90 27.30 -8.11
C TYR A 209 12.51 26.81 -8.57
N ARG A 210 12.18 27.00 -9.85
CA ARG A 210 10.90 26.52 -10.42
C ARG A 210 10.78 25.00 -10.32
N LEU A 211 11.85 24.28 -10.62
CA LEU A 211 11.87 22.83 -10.50
C LEU A 211 11.67 22.35 -9.06
N LEU A 212 12.31 22.99 -8.06
CA LEU A 212 12.10 22.64 -6.65
C LEU A 212 10.63 22.79 -6.25
N LYS A 213 9.98 23.86 -6.71
CA LYS A 213 8.57 24.11 -6.46
C LYS A 213 7.69 23.01 -7.04
N GLU A 214 7.86 22.73 -8.34
CA GLU A 214 7.10 21.70 -9.06
C GLU A 214 7.28 20.31 -8.44
N MET A 215 8.51 19.98 -8.03
CA MET A 215 8.85 18.73 -7.35
C MET A 215 8.10 18.58 -6.02
N ILE A 216 8.05 19.62 -5.19
CA ILE A 216 7.33 19.60 -3.90
C ILE A 216 5.82 19.47 -4.14
N GLU A 217 5.25 20.29 -5.04
CA GLU A 217 3.83 20.26 -5.42
C GLU A 217 3.40 18.87 -5.87
N THR A 218 4.21 18.26 -6.72
CA THR A 218 4.06 16.90 -7.22
C THR A 218 3.93 15.86 -6.08
N VAL A 219 4.61 16.04 -4.95
CA VAL A 219 4.48 15.15 -3.78
C VAL A 219 3.24 15.48 -2.95
N VAL A 220 3.02 16.76 -2.62
CA VAL A 220 1.95 17.17 -1.68
C VAL A 220 0.54 17.12 -2.28
N GLU A 221 0.44 17.17 -3.61
CA GLU A 221 -0.84 17.05 -4.34
C GLU A 221 -1.22 15.59 -4.63
N ASP A 222 -0.36 14.62 -4.31
CA ASP A 222 -0.66 13.21 -4.50
C ASP A 222 -1.72 12.72 -3.51
N SER A 223 -2.99 12.82 -3.92
CA SER A 223 -4.16 12.44 -3.12
C SER A 223 -4.14 10.98 -2.67
N LYS A 224 -3.42 10.10 -3.39
CA LYS A 224 -3.30 8.67 -3.07
C LYS A 224 -2.34 8.39 -1.91
N LEU A 225 -1.62 9.40 -1.41
CA LEU A 225 -0.78 9.28 -0.20
C LEU A 225 -1.56 9.53 1.10
N LYS A 226 -2.81 10.02 1.02
CA LYS A 226 -3.63 10.28 2.21
C LYS A 226 -4.01 8.97 2.93
N PRO A 227 -4.03 8.96 4.27
CA PRO A 227 -4.57 7.85 5.04
C PRO A 227 -6.08 7.74 4.78
N ASP A 228 -6.61 6.55 5.07
CA ASP A 228 -8.05 6.26 5.08
C ASP A 228 -8.79 7.18 6.08
#